data_AF-A0A229HFV9-F1
#
_entry.id   AF-A0A229HFV9-F1
#
_cell.length_a   1.000
_cell.length_b   1.000
_cell.length_c   1.000
_cell.angle_alpha   90.00
_cell.angle_beta   90.00
_cell.angle_gamma   90.00
#
_symmetry.space_group_name_H-M   'P 1'
#
loop_
_entity.id
_entity.type
_entity.pdbx_description
1 polymer ?
#
loop_
_entity_poly.entity_id
_entity_poly.type
_entity_poly.pdbx_seq_one_letter_code
_entity_poly.pdbx_strand_id
1 'polypeptide(L)'
;MDLNKDVIDEFRANNGQVGGMFEGAQLILLTTAGARTGKPQTTPAVYLRDGHRYLVFGSNAPVGRRPGRPGGPKHPHWYHNLLANPHLTVELGTEEGAVKPFAARAVVLEGEERDRYWELRCSRDRAFRTYAEQTERTIPVIALHLLDLGANNQERNQMIGRQLIQHHNDLRSELHRVRAEFDRAPEGESAEADGGSGADLVGQLRRHCLTFCYALQTHHIRENGTFTAFEQQFPHLLPALTRLRQEHDVVERALEEFEALLNGGLPADPADVKKIRAELDRLVSGLEEHFAYEEQYLLPALEMPLPS
;
A
#
# COMPACT_ATOMS: atom_id res chain seq x y z
N MET A 1 -11.96 -14.22 16.67
CA MET A 1 -12.06 -12.76 16.72
C MET A 1 -10.73 -12.20 16.28
N ASP A 2 -10.71 -11.51 15.15
CA ASP A 2 -9.51 -10.80 14.69
C ASP A 2 -9.49 -9.47 15.44
N LEU A 3 -8.66 -9.40 16.48
CA LEU A 3 -8.60 -8.25 17.39
C LEU A 3 -8.29 -6.93 16.67
N ASN A 4 -7.56 -6.99 15.54
CA ASN A 4 -7.32 -5.79 14.74
C ASN A 4 -8.58 -5.32 14.04
N LYS A 5 -9.41 -6.25 13.54
CA LYS A 5 -10.67 -5.91 12.89
C LYS A 5 -11.63 -5.21 13.84
N ASP A 6 -11.77 -5.71 15.07
CA ASP A 6 -12.67 -5.11 16.06
C ASP A 6 -12.22 -3.67 16.43
N VAL A 7 -10.91 -3.47 16.62
CA VAL A 7 -10.33 -2.15 16.90
C VAL A 7 -10.51 -1.19 15.73
N ILE A 8 -10.34 -1.66 14.49
CA ILE A 8 -10.54 -0.85 13.28
C ILE A 8 -12.01 -0.43 13.15
N ASP A 9 -12.94 -1.36 13.35
CA ASP A 9 -14.37 -1.11 13.22
C ASP A 9 -14.84 -0.14 14.32
N GLU A 10 -14.37 -0.30 15.57
CA GLU A 10 -14.64 0.63 16.68
C GLU A 10 -14.06 2.03 16.39
N PHE A 11 -12.80 2.11 15.95
CA PHE A 11 -12.14 3.37 15.62
C PHE A 11 -12.95 4.17 14.58
N ARG A 12 -13.41 3.50 13.52
CA ARG A 12 -14.21 4.12 12.44
C ARG A 12 -15.61 4.51 12.91
N ALA A 13 -16.23 3.69 13.77
CA ALA A 13 -17.56 3.96 14.31
C ALA A 13 -17.58 5.07 15.37
N ASN A 14 -16.45 5.32 16.03
CA ASN A 14 -16.38 6.17 17.22
C ASN A 14 -15.37 7.32 17.07
N ASN A 15 -15.32 7.92 15.88
CA ASN A 15 -14.58 9.15 15.58
C ASN A 15 -13.08 9.09 15.92
N GLY A 16 -12.47 7.94 15.71
CA GLY A 16 -11.05 7.69 15.96
C GLY A 16 -10.71 7.33 17.40
N GLN A 17 -11.72 7.09 18.25
CA GLN A 17 -11.55 6.66 19.63
C GLN A 17 -11.86 5.17 19.78
N VAL A 18 -11.10 4.50 20.64
CA VAL A 18 -11.27 3.07 20.93
C VAL A 18 -11.14 2.89 22.43
N GLY A 19 -12.04 2.12 23.03
CA GLY A 19 -12.03 1.82 24.46
C GLY A 19 -11.05 0.73 24.86
N GLY A 20 -11.23 0.20 26.07
CA GLY A 20 -10.45 -0.93 26.58
C GLY A 20 -8.96 -0.61 26.70
N MET A 21 -8.11 -1.36 26.01
CA MET A 21 -6.66 -1.17 26.11
C MET A 21 -6.13 0.08 25.39
N PHE A 22 -6.96 0.70 24.54
CA PHE A 22 -6.62 1.93 23.82
C PHE A 22 -7.37 3.15 24.37
N GLU A 23 -8.07 3.01 25.49
CA GLU A 23 -8.81 4.09 26.11
C GLU A 23 -7.88 5.28 26.43
N GLY A 24 -8.23 6.46 25.89
CA GLY A 24 -7.43 7.68 26.01
C GLY A 24 -6.16 7.72 25.13
N ALA A 25 -5.87 6.69 24.36
CA ALA A 25 -4.73 6.67 23.44
C ALA A 25 -5.05 7.39 22.12
N GLN A 26 -4.05 8.10 21.58
CA GLN A 26 -4.13 8.67 20.24
C GLN A 26 -3.81 7.58 19.22
N LEU A 27 -4.83 7.15 18.48
CA LEU A 27 -4.74 6.10 17.46
C LEU A 27 -4.74 6.65 16.03
N ILE A 28 -4.01 5.97 15.17
CA ILE A 28 -3.99 6.17 13.72
C ILE A 28 -4.11 4.78 13.07
N LEU A 29 -4.93 4.65 12.03
CA LEU A 29 -4.93 3.42 11.24
C LEU A 29 -3.93 3.58 10.10
N LEU A 30 -3.01 2.62 9.98
CA LEU A 30 -2.01 2.57 8.93
C LEU A 30 -2.43 1.52 7.92
N THR A 31 -2.82 1.91 6.71
CA THR A 31 -3.02 0.98 5.60
C THR A 31 -1.76 0.99 4.74
N THR A 32 -1.12 -0.18 4.58
CA THR A 32 0.13 -0.36 3.83
C THR A 32 0.00 -1.48 2.79
N ALA A 33 0.75 -1.43 1.68
CA ALA A 33 0.87 -2.56 0.76
C ALA A 33 1.72 -3.66 1.40
N GLY A 34 1.20 -4.88 1.51
CA GLY A 34 1.96 -6.03 1.98
C GLY A 34 3.23 -6.24 1.13
N ALA A 35 4.42 -6.21 1.73
CA ALA A 35 5.69 -6.27 0.99
C ALA A 35 5.84 -7.52 0.09
N ARG A 36 5.14 -8.60 0.42
CA ARG A 36 5.14 -9.86 -0.35
C ARG A 36 3.93 -10.01 -1.27
N THR A 37 2.80 -9.43 -0.88
CA THR A 37 1.50 -9.70 -1.51
C THR A 37 0.97 -8.51 -2.30
N GLY A 38 1.52 -7.32 -2.11
CA GLY A 38 1.00 -6.02 -2.55
C GLY A 38 -0.36 -5.61 -1.95
N LYS A 39 -1.14 -6.57 -1.47
CA LYS A 39 -2.46 -6.36 -0.86
C LYS A 39 -2.47 -5.33 0.28
N PRO A 40 -3.54 -4.52 0.40
CA PRO A 40 -3.73 -3.59 1.50
C PRO A 40 -3.80 -4.30 2.85
N GLN A 41 -3.06 -3.81 3.83
CA GLN A 41 -3.11 -4.26 5.21
C GLN A 41 -3.24 -3.07 6.15
N THR A 42 -4.37 -3.00 6.85
CA THR A 42 -4.65 -1.97 7.86
C THR A 42 -4.21 -2.44 9.24
N THR A 43 -3.42 -1.62 9.94
CA THR A 43 -3.00 -1.88 11.32
C THR A 43 -3.21 -0.64 12.18
N PRO A 44 -3.90 -0.75 13.33
CA PRO A 44 -3.96 0.34 14.30
C PRO A 44 -2.60 0.55 14.97
N ALA A 45 -2.21 1.80 15.13
CA ALA A 45 -0.99 2.19 15.84
C ALA A 45 -1.25 3.39 16.75
N VAL A 46 -0.53 3.46 17.87
CA VAL A 46 -0.46 4.70 18.65
C VAL A 46 0.49 5.68 17.98
N TYR A 47 0.15 6.96 18.02
CA TYR A 47 1.00 8.01 17.45
C TYR A 47 1.35 9.12 18.45
N LEU A 48 2.37 9.90 18.12
CA LEU A 48 2.62 11.23 18.68
C LEU A 48 2.56 12.26 17.57
N ARG A 49 1.89 13.39 17.80
CA ARG A 49 1.90 14.51 16.86
C ARG A 49 3.15 15.36 17.04
N ASP A 50 3.81 15.70 15.93
CA ASP A 50 4.95 16.60 15.87
C ASP A 50 4.76 17.60 14.72
N GLY A 51 4.24 18.79 15.04
CA GLY A 51 3.86 19.78 14.04
C GLY A 51 2.87 19.21 12.99
N HIS A 52 3.33 19.12 11.74
CA HIS A 52 2.56 18.62 10.60
C HIS A 52 2.77 17.12 10.29
N ARG A 53 3.59 16.42 11.07
CA ARG A 53 3.83 14.98 10.90
C ARG A 53 3.35 14.18 12.11
N TYR A 54 3.14 12.89 11.88
CA TYR A 54 2.66 11.93 12.86
C TYR A 54 3.73 10.87 13.08
N LEU A 55 4.12 10.62 14.32
CA LEU A 55 5.17 9.67 14.65
C LEU A 55 4.55 8.38 15.15
N VAL A 56 4.87 7.26 14.50
CA VAL A 56 4.44 5.91 14.91
C VAL A 56 5.64 5.06 15.31
N PHE A 57 5.41 4.07 16.17
CA PHE A 57 6.45 3.33 16.86
C PHE A 57 6.33 1.84 16.54
N GLY A 58 7.36 1.27 15.91
CA GLY A 58 7.39 -0.15 15.52
C GLY A 58 7.69 -1.09 16.68
N SER A 59 7.00 -0.95 17.81
CA SER A 59 7.23 -1.75 19.02
C SER A 59 6.80 -3.20 18.85
N ASN A 60 5.84 -3.48 17.97
CA ASN A 60 5.23 -4.81 17.81
C ASN A 60 4.75 -5.39 19.15
N ALA A 61 4.26 -4.52 20.04
CA ALA A 61 3.69 -4.93 21.32
C ALA A 61 2.40 -5.73 21.04
N PRO A 62 2.15 -6.83 21.77
CA PRO A 62 0.94 -7.62 21.60
C PRO A 62 -0.30 -6.77 21.87
N VAL A 63 -1.26 -6.81 20.94
CA VAL A 63 -2.62 -6.35 21.17
C VAL A 63 -3.36 -7.48 21.91
N GLY A 64 -4.00 -7.18 23.04
CA GLY A 64 -4.73 -8.15 23.85
C GLY A 64 -3.88 -8.88 24.91
N ARG A 65 -4.54 -9.31 26.00
CA ARG A 65 -3.95 -9.91 27.20
C ARG A 65 -3.27 -11.27 26.94
N ARG A 66 -2.10 -11.27 26.31
CA ARG A 66 -1.06 -12.26 26.60
C ARG A 66 0.01 -11.57 27.45
N PRO A 67 -0.16 -11.50 28.79
CA PRO A 67 0.91 -11.07 29.67
C PRO A 67 2.18 -11.87 29.34
N GLY A 68 3.30 -11.17 29.15
CA GLY A 68 4.60 -11.79 28.90
C GLY A 68 4.98 -12.03 27.44
N ARG A 69 4.29 -11.47 26.43
CA ARG A 69 4.87 -11.37 25.08
C ARG A 69 5.54 -9.99 24.93
N PRO A 70 6.87 -9.91 25.04
CA PRO A 70 7.60 -8.64 24.99
C PRO A 70 7.49 -7.97 23.62
N GLY A 71 8.02 -6.75 23.49
CA GLY A 71 8.26 -6.12 22.19
C GLY A 71 8.95 -7.13 21.28
N GLY A 72 8.20 -7.73 20.36
CA GLY A 72 8.59 -9.03 19.79
C GLY A 72 9.97 -8.96 19.13
N PRO A 73 10.69 -10.09 19.00
CA PRO A 73 12.03 -10.12 18.39
C PRO A 73 12.02 -9.69 16.91
N LYS A 74 10.83 -9.53 16.32
CA LYS A 74 10.61 -9.09 14.96
C LYS A 74 9.95 -7.72 14.94
N HIS A 75 10.31 -6.92 13.96
CA HIS A 75 9.55 -5.72 13.60
C HIS A 75 8.11 -6.10 13.19
N PRO A 76 7.15 -5.17 13.34
CA PRO A 76 5.79 -5.43 12.88
C PRO A 76 5.74 -5.52 11.35
N HIS A 77 4.78 -6.26 10.81
CA HIS A 77 4.67 -6.46 9.35
C HIS A 77 4.56 -5.14 8.58
N TRP A 78 3.82 -4.16 9.09
CA TRP A 78 3.70 -2.83 8.46
C TRP A 78 5.03 -2.09 8.36
N TYR A 79 6.01 -2.34 9.24
CA TYR A 79 7.34 -1.72 9.11
C TYR A 79 8.07 -2.23 7.86
N HIS A 80 8.02 -3.54 7.62
CA HIS A 80 8.60 -4.14 6.41
C HIS A 80 7.86 -3.70 5.14
N ASN A 81 6.54 -3.54 5.23
CA ASN A 81 5.74 -2.97 4.15
C ASN A 81 6.22 -1.55 3.79
N LEU A 82 6.45 -0.70 4.80
CA LEU A 82 6.93 0.67 4.58
C LEU A 82 8.36 0.76 4.05
N LEU A 83 9.22 -0.21 4.38
CA LEU A 83 10.56 -0.30 3.77
C LEU A 83 10.49 -0.66 2.28
N ALA A 84 9.53 -1.50 1.88
CA ALA A 84 9.31 -1.86 0.49
C ALA A 84 8.61 -0.75 -0.30
N ASN A 85 7.64 -0.07 0.31
CA ASN A 85 6.94 1.07 -0.26
C ASN A 85 6.61 2.09 0.85
N PRO A 86 7.22 3.29 0.84
CA PRO A 86 7.02 4.28 1.89
C PRO A 86 5.66 4.99 1.82
N HIS A 87 4.84 4.73 0.80
CA HIS A 87 3.54 5.37 0.62
C HIS A 87 2.44 4.56 1.29
N LEU A 88 1.59 5.24 2.06
CA LEU A 88 0.55 4.63 2.89
C LEU A 88 -0.67 5.55 3.04
N THR A 89 -1.82 4.97 3.34
CA THR A 89 -3.01 5.74 3.76
C THR A 89 -3.05 5.73 5.28
N VAL A 90 -3.28 6.90 5.87
CA VAL A 90 -3.56 7.03 7.29
C VAL A 90 -5.00 7.46 7.52
N GLU A 91 -5.69 6.82 8.45
CA GLU A 91 -7.00 7.30 8.92
C GLU A 91 -6.83 7.94 10.30
N LEU A 92 -7.33 9.16 10.42
CA LEU A 92 -7.23 9.98 11.63
C LEU A 92 -8.63 10.47 12.03
N GLY A 93 -8.93 10.43 13.33
CA GLY A 93 -10.06 11.17 13.88
C GLY A 93 -9.82 12.68 13.75
N THR A 94 -10.83 13.43 13.32
CA THR A 94 -10.77 14.88 13.13
C THR A 94 -11.56 15.62 14.18
N GLU A 95 -11.26 16.91 14.35
CA GLU A 95 -11.96 17.78 15.30
C GLU A 95 -13.46 17.92 14.95
N GLU A 96 -13.82 17.69 13.69
CA GLU A 96 -15.21 17.66 13.23
C GLU A 96 -15.98 16.40 13.64
N GLY A 97 -15.35 15.50 14.41
CA GLY A 97 -15.99 14.27 14.88
C GLY A 97 -16.21 13.28 13.75
N ALA A 98 -15.26 13.16 12.83
CA ALA A 98 -15.27 12.16 11.77
C ALA A 98 -13.89 11.52 11.64
N VAL A 99 -13.81 10.30 11.12
CA VAL A 99 -12.54 9.71 10.69
C VAL A 99 -12.32 10.08 9.23
N LYS A 100 -11.16 10.65 8.90
CA LYS A 100 -10.78 10.99 7.53
C LYS A 100 -9.51 10.24 7.09
N PRO A 101 -9.50 9.70 5.86
CA PRO A 101 -8.29 9.15 5.26
C PRO A 101 -7.41 10.27 4.69
N PHE A 102 -6.09 10.10 4.81
CA PHE A 102 -5.08 10.97 4.23
C PHE A 102 -3.99 10.12 3.59
N ALA A 103 -3.55 10.52 2.39
CA ALA A 103 -2.32 9.99 1.83
C ALA A 103 -1.14 10.45 2.69
N ALA A 104 -0.16 9.59 2.88
CA ALA A 104 1.04 9.90 3.64
C ALA A 104 2.28 9.26 3.00
N ARG A 105 3.44 9.82 3.33
CA ARG A 105 4.74 9.21 3.07
C ARG A 105 5.45 8.96 4.40
N ALA A 106 5.94 7.74 4.57
CA ALA A 106 6.73 7.32 5.72
C ALA A 106 8.22 7.61 5.52
N VAL A 107 8.85 8.07 6.61
CA VAL A 107 10.31 8.23 6.73
C VAL A 107 10.72 7.57 8.04
N VAL A 108 11.61 6.58 7.97
CA VAL A 108 12.21 5.99 9.16
C VAL A 108 13.20 6.99 9.74
N LEU A 109 12.99 7.39 11.01
CA LEU A 109 13.89 8.31 11.68
C LEU A 109 15.15 7.58 12.13
N GLU A 110 16.28 8.29 12.08
CA GLU A 110 17.60 7.79 12.46
C GLU A 110 18.30 8.75 13.43
N GLY A 111 19.35 8.28 14.09
CA GLY A 111 20.23 9.09 14.95
C GLY A 111 19.51 9.87 16.06
N GLU A 112 19.99 11.09 16.31
CA GLU A 112 19.52 11.94 17.42
C GLU A 112 18.03 12.27 17.33
N GLU A 113 17.49 12.44 16.13
CA GLU A 113 16.07 12.75 15.94
C GLU A 113 15.19 11.58 16.39
N ARG A 114 15.55 10.35 16.01
CA ARG A 114 14.87 9.13 16.47
C ARG A 114 14.91 9.02 17.98
N ASP A 115 16.10 9.21 18.58
CA ASP A 115 16.29 9.04 20.03
C ASP A 115 15.51 10.07 20.83
N ARG A 116 15.47 11.32 20.36
CA ARG A 116 14.65 12.38 20.96
C ARG A 116 13.17 11.99 21.03
N TYR A 117 12.60 11.53 19.92
CA TYR A 117 11.18 11.16 19.89
C TYR A 117 10.88 9.84 20.60
N TRP A 118 11.85 8.92 20.63
CA TRP A 118 11.77 7.72 21.46
C TRP A 118 11.68 8.06 22.95
N GLU A 119 12.55 8.95 23.43
CA GLU A 119 12.51 9.41 24.83
C GLU A 119 11.22 10.17 25.16
N LEU A 120 10.72 11.00 24.24
CA LEU A 120 9.43 11.67 24.40
C LEU A 120 8.26 10.67 24.51
N ARG A 121 8.30 9.57 23.76
CA ARG A 121 7.27 8.51 23.90
C ARG A 121 7.39 7.82 25.24
N CYS A 122 8.60 7.46 25.65
CA CYS A 122 8.88 6.82 26.93
C CYS A 122 8.51 7.70 28.14
N SER A 123 8.58 9.03 28.01
CA SER A 123 8.16 9.94 29.08
C SER A 123 6.64 10.03 29.23
N ARG A 124 5.90 9.86 28.13
CA ARG A 124 4.43 9.87 28.12
C ARG A 124 3.82 8.53 28.51
N ASP A 125 4.50 7.45 28.15
CA ASP A 125 4.04 6.09 28.41
C ASP A 125 5.22 5.19 28.77
N ARG A 126 5.28 4.84 30.05
CA ARG A 126 6.37 4.01 30.61
C ARG A 126 6.42 2.61 30.00
N ALA A 127 5.31 2.10 29.43
CA ALA A 127 5.30 0.78 28.79
C ALA A 127 6.32 0.71 27.63
N PHE A 128 6.58 1.84 26.95
CA PHE A 128 7.57 1.89 25.87
C PHE A 128 9.01 1.66 26.33
N ARG A 129 9.38 2.08 27.55
CA ARG A 129 10.70 1.72 28.12
C ARG A 129 10.82 0.23 28.32
N THR A 130 9.79 -0.37 28.90
CA THR A 130 9.72 -1.82 29.12
C THR A 130 9.80 -2.59 27.80
N TYR A 131 9.23 -2.09 26.70
CA TYR A 131 9.38 -2.74 25.40
C TYR A 131 10.82 -2.72 24.87
N ALA A 132 11.56 -1.63 25.08
CA ALA A 132 12.96 -1.55 24.69
C ALA A 132 13.85 -2.47 25.55
N GLU A 133 13.58 -2.60 26.85
CA GLU A 133 14.34 -3.50 27.74
C GLU A 133 14.18 -4.98 27.38
N GLN A 134 13.09 -5.34 26.70
CA GLN A 134 12.76 -6.73 26.39
C GLN A 134 13.12 -7.14 24.95
N THR A 135 13.91 -6.34 24.24
CA THR A 135 14.30 -6.63 22.86
C THR A 135 15.69 -6.11 22.56
N GLU A 136 16.44 -6.84 21.74
CA GLU A 136 17.79 -6.42 21.31
C GLU A 136 17.76 -5.49 20.10
N ARG A 137 16.63 -5.43 19.38
CA ARG A 137 16.48 -4.55 18.22
C ARG A 137 16.19 -3.13 18.64
N THR A 138 16.71 -2.18 17.88
CA THR A 138 16.25 -0.79 17.96
C THR A 138 14.80 -0.72 17.51
N ILE A 139 13.90 -0.27 18.40
CA ILE A 139 12.50 -0.05 18.04
C ILE A 139 12.44 1.14 17.06
N PRO A 140 11.97 0.96 15.82
CA PRO A 140 11.99 2.04 14.84
C PRO A 140 10.93 3.09 15.18
N VAL A 141 11.26 4.35 14.93
CA VAL A 141 10.34 5.49 14.97
C VAL A 141 10.16 5.95 13.52
N ILE A 142 8.91 6.05 13.09
CA ILE A 142 8.56 6.39 11.71
C ILE A 142 7.78 7.70 11.72
N ALA A 143 8.26 8.68 10.96
CA ALA A 143 7.54 9.91 10.68
C ALA A 143 6.63 9.72 9.46
N LEU A 144 5.36 10.03 9.64
CA LEU A 144 4.33 10.03 8.60
C LEU A 144 4.05 11.49 8.22
N HIS A 145 4.46 11.84 7.01
CA HIS A 145 4.22 13.15 6.44
C HIS A 145 2.91 13.08 5.68
N LEU A 146 1.89 13.78 6.20
CA LEU A 146 0.64 13.90 5.45
C LEU A 146 0.92 14.61 4.14
N LEU A 147 0.35 14.05 3.09
CA LEU A 147 0.40 14.60 1.77
C LEU A 147 -0.80 15.52 1.63
N ASP A 148 -0.54 16.83 1.64
CA ASP A 148 -1.57 17.82 1.32
C ASP A 148 -1.90 17.75 -0.17
N LEU A 149 -3.01 17.08 -0.48
CA LEU A 149 -3.56 16.94 -1.83
C LEU A 149 -4.60 18.02 -2.15
N GLY A 150 -4.91 18.92 -1.20
CA GLY A 150 -5.91 19.99 -1.34
C GLY A 150 -5.30 21.38 -1.55
N ALA A 151 -4.05 21.59 -1.17
CA ALA A 151 -3.33 22.81 -1.54
C ALA A 151 -3.12 22.83 -3.07
N ASN A 152 -3.58 23.91 -3.71
CA ASN A 152 -3.35 24.25 -5.13
C ASN A 152 -1.86 24.20 -5.49
N ASN A 153 -1.34 22.99 -5.72
CA ASN A 153 0.07 22.77 -5.98
C ASN A 153 0.21 22.13 -7.35
N GLN A 154 0.07 22.98 -8.37
CA GLN A 154 0.15 22.60 -9.78
C GLN A 154 1.44 21.84 -10.10
N GLU A 155 2.58 22.24 -9.51
CA GLU A 155 3.86 21.53 -9.67
C GLU A 155 3.78 20.09 -9.16
N ARG A 156 3.06 19.87 -8.06
CA ARG A 156 2.84 18.54 -7.49
C ARG A 156 1.94 17.69 -8.38
N ASN A 157 0.83 18.23 -8.88
CA ASN A 157 -0.07 17.50 -9.80
C ASN A 157 0.67 17.09 -11.08
N GLN A 158 1.55 17.95 -11.60
CA GLN A 158 2.42 17.63 -12.73
C GLN A 158 3.51 16.59 -12.38
N MET A 159 4.05 16.60 -11.15
CA MET A 159 4.96 15.54 -10.70
C MET A 159 4.23 14.19 -10.61
N ILE A 160 3.00 14.18 -10.13
CA ILE A 160 2.14 13.01 -10.08
C ILE A 160 1.87 12.47 -11.50
N GLY A 161 1.44 13.33 -12.42
CA GLY A 161 1.20 12.93 -13.82
C GLY A 161 2.44 12.32 -14.47
N ARG A 162 3.62 12.92 -14.23
CA ARG A 162 4.90 12.36 -14.69
C ARG A 162 5.25 11.02 -14.05
N GLN A 163 5.01 10.85 -12.75
CA GLN A 163 5.24 9.58 -12.05
C GLN A 163 4.29 8.49 -12.55
N LEU A 164 3.02 8.82 -12.80
CA LEU A 164 2.03 7.92 -13.38
C LEU A 164 2.52 7.38 -14.74
N ILE A 165 2.87 8.29 -15.66
CA ILE A 165 3.41 7.91 -16.97
C ILE A 165 4.66 7.04 -16.86
N GLN A 166 5.62 7.46 -16.03
CA GLN A 166 6.87 6.71 -15.88
C GLN A 166 6.57 5.28 -15.44
N HIS A 167 5.69 5.12 -14.47
CA HIS A 167 5.37 3.81 -13.96
C HIS A 167 4.57 2.95 -14.94
N HIS A 168 3.61 3.53 -15.67
CA HIS A 168 2.92 2.79 -16.74
C HIS A 168 3.89 2.32 -17.81
N ASN A 169 4.90 3.13 -18.15
CA ASN A 169 5.93 2.73 -19.11
C ASN A 169 6.82 1.60 -18.57
N ASP A 170 7.17 1.64 -17.29
CA ASP A 170 7.93 0.57 -16.63
C ASP A 170 7.11 -0.74 -16.64
N LEU A 171 5.83 -0.69 -16.26
CA LEU A 171 4.91 -1.84 -16.29
C LEU A 171 4.69 -2.39 -17.70
N ARG A 172 4.45 -1.54 -18.70
CA ARG A 172 4.35 -1.97 -20.11
C ARG A 172 5.62 -2.70 -20.54
N SER A 173 6.79 -2.17 -20.18
CA SER A 173 8.08 -2.78 -20.50
C SER A 173 8.24 -4.15 -19.82
N GLU A 174 7.85 -4.28 -18.55
CA GLU A 174 7.86 -5.55 -17.83
C GLU A 174 6.89 -6.58 -18.44
N LEU A 175 5.66 -6.17 -18.77
CA LEU A 175 4.66 -7.02 -19.42
C LEU A 175 5.13 -7.54 -20.78
N HIS A 176 5.70 -6.67 -21.62
CA HIS A 176 6.28 -7.07 -22.89
C HIS A 176 7.45 -8.04 -22.72
N ARG A 177 8.27 -7.85 -21.67
CA ARG A 177 9.37 -8.76 -21.37
C ARG A 177 8.88 -10.14 -20.96
N VAL A 178 7.89 -10.22 -20.07
CA VAL A 178 7.26 -11.48 -19.64
C VAL A 178 6.68 -12.23 -20.84
N ARG A 179 5.96 -11.53 -21.71
CA ARG A 179 5.40 -12.10 -22.94
C ARG A 179 6.48 -12.64 -23.86
N ALA A 180 7.54 -11.87 -24.09
CA ALA A 180 8.65 -12.28 -24.96
C ALA A 180 9.44 -13.47 -24.39
N GLU A 181 9.60 -13.57 -23.07
CA GLU A 181 10.22 -14.72 -22.43
C GLU A 181 9.33 -15.97 -22.54
N PHE A 182 8.01 -15.83 -22.37
CA PHE A 182 7.04 -16.92 -22.57
C PHE A 182 6.99 -17.40 -24.04
N ASP A 183 7.14 -16.50 -25.00
CA ASP A 183 7.17 -16.82 -26.43
C ASP A 183 8.45 -17.56 -26.85
N ARG A 184 9.57 -17.31 -26.16
CA ARG A 184 10.87 -17.95 -26.45
C ARG A 184 11.04 -19.32 -25.79
N ALA A 185 10.21 -19.67 -24.80
CA ALA A 185 10.23 -20.99 -24.20
C ALA A 185 9.87 -22.04 -25.28
N PRO A 186 10.79 -22.94 -25.68
CA PRO A 186 10.52 -23.90 -26.75
C PRO A 186 9.36 -24.82 -26.35
N GLU A 187 8.46 -25.09 -27.30
CA GLU A 187 7.43 -26.11 -27.15
C GLU A 187 8.09 -27.49 -26.93
N GLY A 188 8.27 -27.90 -25.67
CA GLY A 188 8.59 -29.28 -25.32
C GLY A 188 9.98 -29.61 -24.77
N GLU A 189 10.82 -28.65 -24.35
CA GLU A 189 12.01 -28.97 -23.55
C GLU A 189 11.75 -28.70 -22.07
N SER A 190 11.74 -29.78 -21.28
CA SER A 190 11.69 -29.75 -19.82
C SER A 190 12.81 -28.86 -19.29
N ALA A 191 12.43 -27.79 -18.59
CA ALA A 191 13.33 -26.89 -17.90
C ALA A 191 14.02 -27.60 -16.71
N GLU A 192 14.99 -28.45 -16.99
CA GLU A 192 15.98 -28.91 -16.01
C GLU A 192 17.24 -28.04 -16.16
N ALA A 193 17.21 -26.85 -15.56
CA ALA A 193 18.36 -26.17 -14.97
C ALA A 193 17.90 -24.82 -14.41
N ASP A 194 18.04 -24.67 -13.10
CA ASP A 194 17.80 -23.46 -12.31
C ASP A 194 16.32 -23.11 -12.05
N GLY A 195 15.83 -23.46 -10.85
CA GLY A 195 14.44 -23.36 -10.41
C GLY A 195 13.91 -21.94 -10.16
N GLY A 196 14.17 -21.00 -11.08
CA GLY A 196 13.76 -19.59 -10.98
C GLY A 196 13.06 -19.01 -12.22
N SER A 197 12.64 -19.82 -13.20
CA SER A 197 12.55 -19.38 -14.60
C SER A 197 11.20 -18.85 -15.15
N GLY A 198 10.16 -18.62 -14.34
CA GLY A 198 8.94 -17.97 -14.84
C GLY A 198 7.86 -17.67 -13.79
N ALA A 199 7.66 -18.59 -12.86
CA ALA A 199 6.79 -18.37 -11.71
C ALA A 199 7.32 -17.24 -10.80
N ASP A 200 8.65 -17.13 -10.66
CA ASP A 200 9.26 -16.02 -9.91
C ASP A 200 9.08 -14.68 -10.61
N LEU A 201 9.20 -14.62 -11.94
CA LEU A 201 9.00 -13.40 -12.71
C LEU A 201 7.54 -12.91 -12.63
N VAL A 202 6.56 -13.82 -12.71
CA VAL A 202 5.14 -13.43 -12.54
C VAL A 202 4.84 -13.05 -11.10
N GLY A 203 5.45 -13.73 -10.12
CA GLY A 203 5.39 -13.30 -8.72
C GLY A 203 6.00 -11.91 -8.49
N GLN A 204 7.09 -11.57 -9.19
CA GLN A 204 7.70 -10.24 -9.19
C GLN A 204 6.78 -9.21 -9.84
N LEU A 205 6.22 -9.51 -11.01
CA LEU A 205 5.25 -8.65 -11.70
C LEU A 205 4.02 -8.39 -10.83
N ARG A 206 3.42 -9.42 -10.23
CA ARG A 206 2.27 -9.24 -9.31
C ARG A 206 2.65 -8.36 -8.12
N ARG A 207 3.82 -8.58 -7.50
CA ARG A 207 4.28 -7.72 -6.40
C ARG A 207 4.43 -6.28 -6.88
N HIS A 208 5.04 -6.06 -8.04
CA HIS A 208 5.23 -4.75 -8.62
C HIS A 208 3.88 -4.08 -8.91
N CYS A 209 3.01 -4.74 -9.68
CA CYS A 209 1.67 -4.27 -10.01
C CYS A 209 0.84 -4.01 -8.76
N LEU A 210 0.76 -4.92 -7.79
CA LEU A 210 -0.06 -4.71 -6.60
C LEU A 210 0.53 -3.66 -5.65
N THR A 211 1.85 -3.60 -5.50
CA THR A 211 2.50 -2.53 -4.70
C THR A 211 2.29 -1.17 -5.35
N PHE A 212 2.34 -1.07 -6.67
CA PHE A 212 2.09 0.17 -7.38
C PHE A 212 0.62 0.54 -7.48
N CYS A 213 -0.26 -0.36 -7.90
CA CYS A 213 -1.70 -0.15 -7.91
C CYS A 213 -2.16 0.27 -6.52
N TYR A 214 -1.62 -0.33 -5.46
CA TYR A 214 -1.83 0.14 -4.10
C TYR A 214 -1.23 1.53 -3.83
N ALA A 215 -0.01 1.83 -4.29
CA ALA A 215 0.61 3.14 -4.14
C ALA A 215 -0.21 4.25 -4.82
N LEU A 216 -0.75 3.97 -6.01
CA LEU A 216 -1.58 4.87 -6.81
C LEU A 216 -2.98 5.02 -6.19
N GLN A 217 -3.59 3.92 -5.75
CA GLN A 217 -4.78 3.88 -4.90
C GLN A 217 -4.58 4.71 -3.61
N THR A 218 -3.40 4.65 -3.01
CA THR A 218 -3.08 5.39 -1.78
C THR A 218 -2.80 6.87 -2.02
N HIS A 219 -2.18 7.20 -3.15
CA HIS A 219 -1.82 8.57 -3.50
C HIS A 219 -2.97 9.36 -4.13
N HIS A 220 -3.96 8.69 -4.73
CA HIS A 220 -5.07 9.38 -5.42
C HIS A 220 -6.47 8.83 -5.12
N ILE A 221 -6.63 7.54 -4.79
CA ILE A 221 -7.93 6.87 -4.93
C ILE A 221 -8.09 5.62 -4.02
N ARG A 222 -8.51 5.77 -2.74
CA ARG A 222 -9.37 4.78 -2.05
C ARG A 222 -10.39 5.50 -1.17
N GLU A 223 -11.70 5.25 -1.25
CA GLU A 223 -12.54 4.03 -1.19
C GLU A 223 -12.95 3.61 0.23
N ASN A 224 -13.87 4.39 0.81
CA ASN A 224 -15.10 3.93 1.47
C ASN A 224 -15.96 5.17 1.83
N GLY A 225 -16.47 5.86 0.81
CA GLY A 225 -17.55 6.83 0.98
C GLY A 225 -17.19 8.25 1.42
N THR A 226 -15.90 8.61 1.51
CA THR A 226 -15.48 10.01 1.76
C THR A 226 -14.68 10.53 0.57
N PHE A 227 -15.14 11.62 -0.04
CA PHE A 227 -14.49 12.25 -1.21
C PHE A 227 -13.01 12.55 -0.93
N THR A 228 -12.12 12.22 -1.86
CA THR A 228 -10.74 12.73 -1.79
C THR A 228 -10.72 14.22 -2.17
N ALA A 229 -9.70 14.97 -1.73
CA ALA A 229 -9.55 16.37 -2.13
C ALA A 229 -9.51 16.55 -3.67
N PHE A 230 -8.99 15.55 -4.39
CA PHE A 230 -8.97 15.52 -5.84
C PHE A 230 -10.37 15.39 -6.46
N GLU A 231 -11.24 14.53 -5.91
CA GLU A 231 -12.63 14.42 -6.36
C GLU A 231 -13.44 15.68 -6.10
N GLN A 232 -13.17 16.36 -4.98
CA GLN A 232 -13.77 17.67 -4.69
C GLN A 232 -13.30 18.74 -5.68
N GLN A 233 -12.03 18.69 -6.07
CA GLN A 233 -11.42 19.62 -7.01
C GLN A 233 -11.84 19.36 -8.47
N PHE A 234 -12.04 18.10 -8.85
CA PHE A 234 -12.42 17.70 -10.21
C PHE A 234 -13.68 16.82 -10.26
N PRO A 235 -14.88 17.34 -9.90
CA PRO A 235 -16.10 16.53 -9.83
C PRO A 235 -16.51 15.89 -11.16
N HIS A 236 -16.13 16.50 -12.29
CA HIS A 236 -16.42 15.97 -13.62
C HIS A 236 -15.68 14.66 -13.94
N LEU A 237 -14.62 14.32 -13.19
CA LEU A 237 -13.88 13.07 -13.33
C LEU A 237 -14.48 11.92 -12.52
N LEU A 238 -15.48 12.18 -11.66
CA LEU A 238 -16.08 11.14 -10.81
C LEU A 238 -16.51 9.86 -11.58
N PRO A 239 -17.12 9.94 -12.79
CA PRO A 239 -17.42 8.74 -13.57
C PRO A 239 -16.17 7.96 -13.97
N ALA A 240 -15.10 8.64 -14.39
CA ALA A 240 -13.84 8.01 -14.78
C ALA A 240 -13.13 7.39 -13.57
N LEU A 241 -13.07 8.10 -12.44
CA LEU A 241 -12.50 7.60 -11.19
C LEU A 241 -13.27 6.37 -10.65
N THR A 242 -14.60 6.38 -10.77
CA THR A 242 -15.44 5.23 -10.38
C THR A 242 -15.15 4.01 -11.26
N ARG A 243 -14.98 4.21 -12.57
CA ARG A 243 -14.60 3.13 -13.49
C ARG A 243 -13.20 2.60 -13.17
N LEU A 244 -12.21 3.47 -12.99
CA LEU A 244 -10.84 3.08 -12.66
C LEU A 244 -10.77 2.23 -11.38
N ARG A 245 -11.56 2.59 -10.36
CA ARG A 245 -11.73 1.79 -9.14
C ARG A 245 -12.20 0.36 -9.42
N GLN A 246 -13.26 0.23 -10.22
CA GLN A 246 -13.80 -1.09 -10.59
C GLN A 246 -12.80 -1.88 -11.44
N GLU A 247 -12.08 -1.22 -12.35
CA GLU A 247 -11.05 -1.86 -13.16
C GLU A 247 -9.87 -2.34 -12.30
N HIS A 248 -9.47 -1.61 -11.26
CA HIS A 248 -8.46 -2.09 -10.31
C HIS A 248 -8.88 -3.38 -9.60
N ASP A 249 -10.14 -3.52 -9.19
CA ASP A 249 -10.65 -4.79 -8.60
C ASP A 249 -10.65 -5.94 -9.62
N VAL A 250 -10.85 -5.64 -10.90
CA VAL A 250 -10.77 -6.63 -11.99
C VAL A 250 -9.31 -7.04 -12.23
N VAL A 251 -8.39 -6.07 -12.28
CA VAL A 251 -6.94 -6.30 -12.45
C VAL A 251 -6.40 -7.12 -11.29
N GLU A 252 -6.74 -6.78 -10.04
CA GLU A 252 -6.31 -7.53 -8.86
C GLU A 252 -6.73 -9.00 -8.98
N ARG A 253 -8.01 -9.26 -9.25
CA ARG A 253 -8.53 -10.63 -9.42
C ARG A 253 -7.87 -11.37 -10.58
N ALA A 254 -7.66 -10.71 -11.72
CA ALA A 254 -7.05 -11.35 -12.88
C ALA A 254 -5.58 -11.74 -12.59
N LEU A 255 -4.82 -10.90 -11.87
CA LEU A 255 -3.47 -11.22 -11.42
C LEU A 255 -3.45 -12.37 -10.42
N GLU A 256 -4.45 -12.48 -9.54
CA GLU A 256 -4.60 -13.61 -8.62
C GLU A 256 -4.90 -14.92 -9.33
N GLU A 257 -5.83 -14.91 -10.28
CA GLU A 257 -6.18 -16.07 -11.09
C GLU A 257 -4.97 -16.56 -11.89
N PHE A 258 -4.21 -15.65 -12.49
CA PHE A 258 -3.02 -16.00 -13.25
C PHE A 258 -1.90 -16.55 -12.38
N GLU A 259 -1.66 -16.00 -11.19
CA GLU A 259 -0.72 -16.60 -10.24
C GLU A 259 -1.15 -18.01 -9.83
N ALA A 260 -2.44 -18.21 -9.54
CA ALA A 260 -2.96 -19.52 -9.16
C ALA A 260 -2.73 -20.55 -10.27
N LEU A 261 -2.87 -20.15 -11.54
CA LEU A 261 -2.56 -21.00 -12.70
C LEU A 261 -1.07 -21.40 -12.74
N LEU A 262 -0.15 -20.50 -12.40
CA LEU A 262 1.29 -20.78 -12.41
C LEU A 262 1.76 -21.62 -11.21
N ASN A 263 1.15 -21.41 -10.05
CA ASN A 263 1.46 -22.17 -8.83
C ASN A 263 0.88 -23.59 -8.85
N GLY A 264 0.01 -23.92 -9.80
CA GLY A 264 -0.54 -25.27 -10.02
C GLY A 264 0.47 -26.29 -10.55
N GLY A 265 1.69 -25.87 -10.89
CA GLY A 265 2.75 -26.69 -11.50
C GLY A 265 3.01 -26.30 -12.96
N LEU A 266 4.20 -26.59 -13.49
CA LEU A 266 4.50 -26.40 -14.90
C LEU A 266 3.59 -27.30 -15.76
N PRO A 267 2.99 -26.79 -16.84
CA PRO A 267 2.24 -27.58 -17.81
C PRO A 267 2.98 -28.85 -18.26
N ALA A 268 2.42 -30.03 -18.01
CA ALA A 268 2.87 -31.26 -18.67
C ALA A 268 2.23 -31.42 -20.07
N ASP A 269 1.12 -30.70 -20.32
CA ASP A 269 0.32 -30.76 -21.55
C ASP A 269 0.46 -29.45 -22.35
N PRO A 270 0.73 -29.50 -23.68
CA PRO A 270 0.66 -28.35 -24.58
C PRO A 270 -0.64 -27.53 -24.49
N ALA A 271 -1.77 -28.14 -24.13
CA ALA A 271 -3.04 -27.45 -23.91
C ALA A 271 -2.99 -26.46 -22.73
N ASP A 272 -2.27 -26.80 -21.67
CA ASP A 272 -2.10 -25.96 -20.48
C ASP A 272 -1.18 -24.76 -20.78
N VAL A 273 -0.12 -24.95 -21.58
CA VAL A 273 0.74 -23.85 -22.08
C VAL A 273 -0.08 -22.85 -22.90
N LYS A 274 -0.96 -23.34 -23.78
CA LYS A 274 -1.85 -22.49 -24.58
C LYS A 274 -2.84 -21.72 -23.71
N LYS A 275 -3.34 -22.32 -22.63
CA LYS A 275 -4.22 -21.65 -21.68
C LYS A 275 -3.51 -20.55 -20.91
N ILE A 276 -2.30 -20.81 -20.40
CA ILE A 276 -1.48 -19.79 -19.72
C ILE A 276 -1.14 -18.63 -20.67
N ARG A 277 -0.80 -18.93 -21.92
CA ARG A 277 -0.56 -17.90 -22.94
C ARG A 277 -1.78 -17.01 -23.17
N ALA A 278 -2.96 -17.61 -23.33
CA ALA A 278 -4.20 -16.88 -23.55
C ALA A 278 -4.55 -15.97 -22.36
N GLU A 279 -4.32 -16.44 -21.12
CA GLU A 279 -4.54 -15.61 -19.93
C GLU A 279 -3.50 -14.50 -19.78
N LEU A 280 -2.23 -14.75 -20.13
CA LEU A 280 -1.20 -13.71 -20.19
C LEU A 280 -1.57 -12.63 -21.22
N ASP A 281 -1.98 -13.02 -22.42
CA ASP A 281 -2.41 -12.08 -23.47
C ASP A 281 -3.63 -11.25 -23.04
N ARG A 282 -4.59 -11.87 -22.34
CA ARG A 282 -5.75 -11.17 -21.77
C ARG A 282 -5.35 -10.17 -20.69
N LEU A 283 -4.43 -10.56 -19.78
CA LEU A 283 -3.90 -9.68 -18.75
C LEU A 283 -3.15 -8.48 -19.31
N VAL A 284 -2.25 -8.71 -20.27
CA VAL A 284 -1.48 -7.65 -20.91
C VAL A 284 -2.41 -6.65 -21.59
N SER A 285 -3.35 -7.15 -22.40
CA SER A 285 -4.29 -6.30 -23.13
C SER A 285 -5.17 -5.49 -22.17
N GLY A 286 -5.69 -6.13 -21.11
CA GLY A 286 -6.52 -5.46 -20.11
C GLY A 286 -5.76 -4.40 -19.31
N LEU A 287 -4.50 -4.67 -18.95
CA LEU A 287 -3.65 -3.69 -18.27
C LEU A 287 -3.29 -2.51 -19.19
N GLU A 288 -2.97 -2.76 -20.46
CA GLU A 288 -2.70 -1.69 -21.43
C GLU A 288 -3.92 -0.79 -21.67
N GLU A 289 -5.11 -1.39 -21.82
CA GLU A 289 -6.38 -0.65 -21.94
C GLU A 289 -6.67 0.18 -20.69
N HIS A 290 -6.45 -0.39 -19.51
CA HIS A 290 -6.60 0.30 -18.24
C HIS A 290 -5.64 1.49 -18.11
N PHE A 291 -4.34 1.30 -18.39
CA PHE A 291 -3.35 2.37 -18.36
C PHE A 291 -3.71 3.48 -19.35
N ALA A 292 -4.11 3.13 -20.57
CA ALA A 292 -4.51 4.10 -21.58
C ALA A 292 -5.74 4.91 -21.14
N TYR A 293 -6.73 4.26 -20.51
CA TYR A 293 -7.90 4.93 -19.96
C TYR A 293 -7.51 5.89 -18.83
N GLU A 294 -6.68 5.44 -17.89
CA GLU A 294 -6.23 6.30 -16.79
C GLU A 294 -5.45 7.52 -17.30
N GLU A 295 -4.53 7.32 -18.24
CA GLU A 295 -3.75 8.39 -18.86
C GLU A 295 -4.65 9.39 -19.58
N GLN A 296 -5.61 8.91 -20.36
CA GLN A 296 -6.53 9.76 -21.13
C GLN A 296 -7.38 10.67 -20.23
N TYR A 297 -7.83 10.16 -19.09
CA TYR A 297 -8.81 10.86 -18.26
C TYR A 297 -8.21 11.59 -17.06
N LEU A 298 -7.07 11.14 -16.51
CA LEU A 298 -6.46 11.77 -15.35
C LEU A 298 -5.37 12.79 -15.72
N LEU A 299 -4.55 12.52 -16.73
CA LEU A 299 -3.43 13.42 -17.08
C LEU A 299 -3.87 14.84 -17.40
N PRO A 300 -4.96 15.08 -18.17
CA PRO A 300 -5.39 16.45 -18.44
C PRO A 300 -5.64 17.23 -17.14
N ALA A 301 -6.27 16.63 -16.13
CA ALA A 301 -6.52 17.29 -14.86
C ALA A 301 -5.27 17.46 -13.98
N LEU A 302 -4.30 16.55 -14.12
CA LEU A 302 -3.01 16.63 -13.43
C LEU A 302 -2.05 17.66 -14.06
N GLU A 303 -2.20 17.94 -15.35
CA GLU A 303 -1.34 18.85 -16.12
C GLU A 303 -1.93 20.24 -16.33
N MET A 304 -3.26 20.40 -16.21
CA MET A 304 -3.95 21.67 -16.41
C MET A 304 -3.56 22.74 -15.36
N PRO A 305 -3.42 24.01 -15.77
CA PRO A 305 -3.37 25.12 -14.83
C PRO A 305 -4.67 25.18 -14.04
N LEU A 306 -4.56 25.27 -12.71
CA LEU A 306 -5.75 25.38 -11.86
C LEU A 306 -6.48 26.70 -12.16
N PRO A 307 -7.83 26.70 -12.27
CA PRO A 307 -8.58 27.94 -12.37
C PRO A 307 -8.30 28.80 -11.12
N SER A 308 -7.93 30.05 -11.38
CA SER A 308 -7.60 31.08 -10.38
C SER A 308 -8.78 31.45 -9.49
#